data_AF-A0A1G9SFY9-F1
#
_entry.id   AF-A0A1G9SFY9-F1
#
_cell.length_a   1.000
_cell.length_b   1.000
_cell.length_c   1.000
_cell.angle_alpha   90.00
_cell.angle_beta   90.00
_cell.angle_gamma   90.00
#
_symmetry.space_group_name_H-M   'P 1'
#
loop_
_entity.id
_entity.type
_entity.pdbx_description
1 polymer ?
#
loop_
_entity_poly.entity_id
_entity_poly.type
_entity_poly.pdbx_seq_one_letter_code
_entity_poly.pdbx_strand_id
1 'polypeptide(L)'
;MSDITLPRTAGYERLTHIRATRPEEIAEAAARRQRRGLPMEGERLLIIAADHPARGSLAVRDRPLAMASRTDLLHRLQVALSRPGVDGILASPDVLEDLLLLGALEGKLAFGSMNRGGLLGSVFELDDRFTGFDAAAIDTMRLDGGKMLCRIDPADHATVATLESCAHAVTDLARRRLVAMVEPFWSLRSESGAVRNDLSPDAVIRAISIAQALGVTSAYTWLKIPAVAEMERVMAATTLPALLLGGDPPDIDAAFADWDRALRLPGVRGLVVGRALLYPPDDDVASAVDGAAALVREVRA
;
A
#
# COMPACT_ATOMS: atom_id res chain seq x y z
N MET A 1 -10.54 -29.76 -7.91
CA MET A 1 -11.56 -30.32 -7.00
C MET A 1 -10.91 -30.74 -5.70
N SER A 2 -10.96 -29.83 -4.73
CA SER A 2 -11.14 -30.04 -3.29
C SER A 2 -11.05 -28.65 -2.70
N ASP A 3 -12.16 -27.92 -2.81
CA ASP A 3 -12.36 -26.64 -2.16
C ASP A 3 -12.57 -26.95 -0.67
N ILE A 4 -11.45 -27.20 0.03
CA ILE A 4 -11.42 -27.38 1.47
C ILE A 4 -11.07 -26.00 2.02
N THR A 5 -12.10 -25.19 2.28
CA THR A 5 -11.99 -24.07 3.19
C THR A 5 -11.62 -24.66 4.56
N LEU A 6 -10.34 -24.76 4.85
CA LEU A 6 -9.85 -25.24 6.15
C LEU A 6 -10.43 -24.34 7.25
N PRO A 7 -10.78 -24.90 8.43
CA PRO A 7 -11.18 -24.10 9.58
C PRO A 7 -10.13 -23.03 9.87
N ARG A 8 -10.57 -21.81 10.25
CA ARG A 8 -9.69 -20.65 10.47
C ARG A 8 -8.41 -21.00 11.26
N THR A 9 -8.53 -21.77 12.34
CA THR A 9 -7.39 -22.19 13.17
C THR A 9 -6.41 -23.12 12.46
N ALA A 10 -6.92 -24.07 11.68
CA ALA A 10 -6.11 -25.05 10.94
C ALA A 10 -5.28 -24.41 9.81
N GLY A 11 -5.76 -23.31 9.23
CA GLY A 11 -5.00 -22.52 8.25
C GLY A 11 -3.75 -21.88 8.86
N TYR A 12 -3.86 -21.30 10.04
CA TYR A 12 -2.73 -20.61 10.70
C TYR A 12 -1.70 -21.57 11.28
N GLU A 13 -2.13 -22.69 11.86
CA GLU A 13 -1.21 -23.74 12.30
C GLU A 13 -0.42 -24.33 11.13
N ARG A 14 -1.04 -24.43 9.95
CA ARG A 14 -0.33 -24.84 8.73
C ARG A 14 0.74 -23.82 8.32
N LEU A 15 0.46 -22.51 8.41
CA LEU A 15 1.45 -21.48 8.08
C LEU A 15 2.68 -21.55 8.99
N THR A 16 2.47 -21.66 10.31
CA THR A 16 3.58 -21.77 11.27
C THR A 16 4.35 -23.06 11.06
N HIS A 17 3.67 -24.17 10.78
CA HIS A 17 4.32 -25.43 10.44
C HIS A 17 5.19 -25.31 9.19
N ILE A 18 4.67 -24.77 8.09
CA ILE A 18 5.44 -24.58 6.84
C ILE A 18 6.66 -23.71 7.10
N ARG A 19 6.51 -22.58 7.80
CA ARG A 19 7.66 -21.71 8.13
C ARG A 19 8.72 -22.42 8.95
N ALA A 20 8.34 -23.39 9.79
CA ALA A 20 9.27 -24.16 10.62
C ALA A 20 9.91 -25.35 9.88
N THR A 21 9.19 -25.99 8.96
CA THR A 21 9.60 -27.29 8.41
C THR A 21 9.87 -27.31 6.91
N ARG A 22 9.24 -26.39 6.15
CA ARG A 22 9.27 -26.34 4.67
C ARG A 22 9.24 -24.89 4.14
N PRO A 23 10.16 -24.01 4.58
CA PRO A 23 10.14 -22.59 4.20
C PRO A 23 10.25 -22.36 2.68
N GLU A 24 10.82 -23.30 1.93
CA GLU A 24 10.91 -23.29 0.47
C GLU A 24 9.53 -23.22 -0.22
N GLU A 25 8.45 -23.69 0.44
CA GLU A 25 7.09 -23.63 -0.12
C GLU A 25 6.64 -22.19 -0.42
N ILE A 26 7.21 -21.18 0.23
CA ILE A 26 6.91 -19.77 -0.03
C ILE A 26 7.34 -19.39 -1.45
N ALA A 27 8.58 -19.72 -1.82
CA ALA A 27 9.11 -19.45 -3.16
C ALA A 27 8.37 -20.28 -4.22
N GLU A 28 8.02 -21.52 -3.90
CA GLU A 28 7.22 -22.34 -4.79
C GLU A 28 5.80 -21.80 -5.01
N ALA A 29 5.15 -21.29 -3.95
CA ALA A 29 3.85 -20.65 -4.05
C ALA A 29 3.93 -19.39 -4.94
N ALA A 30 4.96 -18.56 -4.75
CA ALA A 30 5.22 -17.41 -5.61
C ALA A 30 5.45 -17.81 -7.09
N ALA A 31 6.19 -18.89 -7.33
CA ALA A 31 6.47 -19.41 -8.67
C ALA A 31 5.20 -19.91 -9.37
N ARG A 32 4.29 -20.58 -8.64
CA ARG A 32 3.03 -21.13 -9.18
C ARG A 32 1.90 -20.11 -9.30
N ARG A 33 1.96 -18.99 -8.57
CA ARG A 33 0.93 -17.94 -8.54
C ARG A 33 0.52 -17.52 -9.95
N GLN A 34 -0.78 -17.56 -10.23
CA GLN A 34 -1.35 -16.96 -11.42
C GLN A 34 -1.32 -15.44 -11.28
N ARG A 35 -0.56 -14.79 -12.17
CA ARG A 35 -0.50 -13.34 -12.25
C ARG A 35 -1.58 -12.82 -13.19
N ARG A 36 -2.00 -11.58 -12.96
CA ARG A 36 -2.70 -10.77 -13.95
C ARG A 36 -1.74 -9.75 -14.57
N GLY A 37 -2.14 -9.18 -15.71
CA GLY A 37 -1.42 -8.06 -16.31
C GLY A 37 -1.64 -6.74 -15.56
N LEU A 38 -0.83 -5.74 -15.89
CA LEU A 38 -1.07 -4.34 -15.53
C LEU A 38 -2.43 -3.87 -16.06
N PRO A 39 -3.03 -2.83 -15.44
CA PRO A 39 -4.35 -2.35 -15.83
C PRO A 39 -4.40 -1.92 -17.29
N MET A 40 -5.50 -2.25 -17.96
CA MET A 40 -5.79 -1.80 -19.33
C MET A 40 -6.13 -0.30 -19.37
N GLU A 41 -6.28 0.25 -20.57
CA GLU A 41 -6.79 1.62 -20.74
C GLU A 41 -8.19 1.76 -20.11
N GLY A 42 -8.42 2.87 -19.39
CA GLY A 42 -9.65 3.11 -18.64
C GLY A 42 -9.84 2.23 -17.39
N GLU A 43 -8.99 1.23 -17.14
CA GLU A 43 -9.07 0.41 -15.93
C GLU A 43 -8.58 1.18 -14.69
N ARG A 44 -9.43 1.17 -13.67
CA ARG A 44 -9.16 1.69 -12.34
C ARG A 44 -9.03 0.54 -11.36
N LEU A 45 -8.11 0.68 -10.41
CA LEU A 45 -7.72 -0.36 -9.47
C LEU A 45 -8.29 -0.11 -8.08
N LEU A 46 -8.64 -1.18 -7.38
CA LEU A 46 -8.77 -1.19 -5.93
C LEU A 46 -7.74 -2.14 -5.32
N ILE A 47 -6.81 -1.58 -4.56
CA ILE A 47 -5.73 -2.31 -3.89
C ILE A 47 -5.89 -2.17 -2.36
N ILE A 48 -5.77 -3.28 -1.65
CA ILE A 48 -5.82 -3.30 -0.19
C ILE A 48 -4.42 -3.11 0.38
N ALA A 49 -4.24 -2.22 1.37
CA ALA A 49 -2.94 -1.94 1.99
C ALA A 49 -2.83 -2.49 3.42
N ALA A 50 -1.78 -3.26 3.70
CA ALA A 50 -1.57 -3.90 5.01
C ALA A 50 -0.10 -3.96 5.46
N ASP A 51 0.71 -2.98 5.07
CA ASP A 51 2.11 -2.88 5.47
C ASP A 51 2.31 -2.18 6.84
N HIS A 52 1.28 -1.55 7.42
CA HIS A 52 1.37 -0.68 8.61
C HIS A 52 2.02 -1.34 9.85
N PRO A 53 1.71 -2.61 10.20
CA PRO A 53 2.31 -3.26 11.37
C PRO A 53 3.84 -3.31 11.32
N ALA A 54 4.43 -3.47 10.13
CA ALA A 54 5.88 -3.48 9.95
C ALA A 54 6.55 -2.15 10.30
N ARG A 55 5.78 -1.07 10.48
CA ARG A 55 6.25 0.26 10.94
C ARG A 55 5.98 0.51 12.43
N GLY A 56 5.48 -0.48 13.17
CA GLY A 56 4.96 -0.30 14.53
C GLY A 56 3.64 0.46 14.60
N SER A 57 2.97 0.70 13.46
CA SER A 57 1.69 1.43 13.41
C SER A 57 0.52 0.43 13.47
N LEU A 58 0.08 0.11 14.68
CA LEU A 58 -0.98 -0.88 14.94
C LEU A 58 -2.36 -0.27 15.22
N ALA A 59 -2.40 1.02 15.52
CA ALA A 59 -3.62 1.71 15.90
C ALA A 59 -4.52 1.95 14.68
N VAL A 60 -5.83 1.80 14.91
CA VAL A 60 -6.88 2.26 14.01
C VAL A 60 -7.96 2.91 14.85
N ARG A 61 -8.29 4.17 14.57
CA ARG A 61 -9.20 5.00 15.37
C ARG A 61 -8.81 5.00 16.85
N ASP A 62 -9.75 4.66 17.71
CA ASP A 62 -9.62 4.56 19.16
C ASP A 62 -9.06 3.21 19.64
N ARG A 63 -8.77 2.26 18.73
CA ARG A 63 -8.21 0.93 19.04
C ARG A 63 -6.68 0.94 18.87
N PRO A 64 -5.87 1.07 19.94
CA PRO A 64 -4.42 1.25 19.83
C PRO A 64 -3.67 0.04 19.25
N LEU A 65 -4.25 -1.16 19.38
CA LEU A 65 -3.68 -2.42 18.94
C LEU A 65 -4.58 -3.17 17.95
N ALA A 66 -5.38 -2.43 17.15
CA ALA A 66 -6.32 -3.02 16.19
C ALA A 66 -5.66 -4.06 15.26
N MET A 67 -4.45 -3.77 14.79
CA MET A 67 -3.71 -4.64 13.85
C MET A 67 -2.75 -5.62 14.52
N ALA A 68 -2.78 -5.77 15.85
CA ALA A 68 -1.78 -6.56 16.58
C ALA A 68 -1.91 -8.08 16.34
N SER A 69 -3.13 -8.57 16.06
CA SER A 69 -3.35 -9.99 15.80
C SER A 69 -3.09 -10.32 14.32
N ARG A 70 -2.03 -11.07 14.04
CA ARG A 70 -1.70 -11.57 12.69
C ARG A 70 -2.85 -12.42 12.11
N THR A 71 -3.45 -13.26 12.94
CA THR A 71 -4.63 -14.09 12.59
C THR A 71 -5.83 -13.22 12.18
N ASP A 72 -6.14 -12.18 12.95
CA ASP A 72 -7.24 -11.26 12.61
C ASP A 72 -6.95 -10.49 11.31
N LEU A 73 -5.74 -9.95 11.16
CA LEU A 73 -5.33 -9.22 9.98
C LEU A 73 -5.38 -10.09 8.71
N LEU A 74 -4.87 -11.32 8.75
CA LEU A 74 -4.95 -12.26 7.62
C LEU A 74 -6.39 -12.62 7.27
N HIS A 75 -7.24 -12.84 8.28
CA HIS A 75 -8.65 -13.12 8.05
C HIS A 75 -9.35 -11.95 7.33
N ARG A 76 -9.16 -10.72 7.82
CA ARG A 76 -9.71 -9.51 7.20
C ARG A 76 -9.19 -9.32 5.77
N LEU A 77 -7.91 -9.64 5.53
CA LEU A 77 -7.31 -9.60 4.20
C LEU A 77 -7.91 -10.64 3.25
N GLN A 78 -8.13 -11.88 3.69
CA GLN A 78 -8.79 -12.89 2.86
C GLN A 78 -10.22 -12.49 2.51
N VAL A 79 -10.98 -11.93 3.47
CA VAL A 79 -12.31 -11.37 3.21
C VAL A 79 -12.22 -10.28 2.15
N ALA A 80 -11.35 -9.28 2.34
CA ALA A 80 -11.19 -8.17 1.41
C ALA A 80 -10.77 -8.65 0.00
N LEU A 81 -9.76 -9.51 -0.12
CA LEU A 81 -9.26 -10.01 -1.40
C LEU A 81 -10.24 -10.92 -2.14
N SER A 82 -11.15 -11.57 -1.41
CA SER A 82 -12.24 -12.36 -2.01
C SER A 82 -13.33 -11.50 -2.65
N ARG A 83 -13.41 -10.19 -2.33
CA ARG A 83 -14.49 -9.33 -2.83
C ARG A 83 -14.33 -9.03 -4.33
N PRO A 84 -15.40 -9.12 -5.12
CA PRO A 84 -15.39 -8.68 -6.51
C PRO A 84 -15.02 -7.20 -6.64
N GLY A 85 -14.07 -6.91 -7.54
CA GLY A 85 -13.58 -5.55 -7.77
C GLY A 85 -12.35 -5.18 -6.94
N VAL A 86 -11.84 -6.06 -6.09
CA VAL A 86 -10.50 -5.91 -5.50
C VAL A 86 -9.44 -6.50 -6.42
N ASP A 87 -8.57 -5.66 -6.93
CA ASP A 87 -7.57 -6.00 -7.95
C ASP A 87 -6.25 -6.45 -7.36
N GLY A 88 -5.92 -6.08 -6.12
CA GLY A 88 -4.62 -6.38 -5.56
C GLY A 88 -4.40 -6.06 -4.10
N ILE A 89 -3.16 -6.24 -3.68
CA ILE A 89 -2.66 -5.97 -2.35
C ILE A 89 -1.32 -5.24 -2.37
N LEU A 90 -1.10 -4.43 -1.34
CA LEU A 90 0.16 -3.86 -0.95
C LEU A 90 0.48 -4.27 0.50
N ALA A 91 1.57 -5.00 0.73
CA ALA A 91 1.92 -5.42 2.08
C ALA A 91 3.43 -5.67 2.28
N SER A 92 3.84 -5.88 3.53
CA SER A 92 5.22 -6.28 3.88
C SER A 92 5.49 -7.76 3.53
N PRO A 93 6.77 -8.20 3.50
CA PRO A 93 7.12 -9.58 3.13
C PRO A 93 6.34 -10.66 3.87
N ASP A 94 6.33 -10.59 5.20
CA ASP A 94 5.65 -11.55 6.07
C ASP A 94 4.16 -11.73 5.71
N VAL A 95 3.46 -10.65 5.38
CA VAL A 95 2.04 -10.68 4.99
C VAL A 95 1.83 -11.27 3.60
N LEU A 96 2.65 -10.87 2.62
CA LEU A 96 2.52 -11.40 1.26
C LEU A 96 2.84 -12.89 1.21
N GLU A 97 3.85 -13.35 1.95
CA GLU A 97 4.21 -14.76 2.06
C GLU A 97 3.08 -15.59 2.67
N ASP A 98 2.46 -15.13 3.76
CA ASP A 98 1.33 -15.83 4.37
C ASP A 98 0.15 -15.93 3.38
N LEU A 99 -0.14 -14.84 2.65
CA LEU A 99 -1.22 -14.84 1.65
C LEU A 99 -0.91 -15.68 0.41
N LEU A 100 0.37 -15.81 0.02
CA LEU A 100 0.81 -16.76 -1.01
C LEU A 100 0.51 -18.19 -0.58
N LEU A 101 0.93 -18.57 0.63
CA LEU A 101 0.71 -19.91 1.18
C LEU A 101 -0.78 -20.23 1.40
N LEU A 102 -1.60 -19.21 1.62
CA LEU A 102 -3.06 -19.31 1.71
C LEU A 102 -3.77 -19.29 0.33
N GLY A 103 -3.04 -19.10 -0.77
CA GLY A 103 -3.62 -19.02 -2.12
C GLY A 103 -4.49 -17.78 -2.37
N ALA A 104 -4.34 -16.73 -1.56
CA ALA A 104 -5.19 -15.53 -1.62
C ALA A 104 -4.76 -14.50 -2.69
N LEU A 105 -3.63 -14.73 -3.36
CA LEU A 105 -3.05 -13.80 -4.35
C LEU A 105 -3.25 -14.23 -5.81
N GLU A 106 -4.05 -15.27 -6.06
CA GLU A 106 -4.34 -15.75 -7.41
C GLU A 106 -5.11 -14.70 -8.22
N GLY A 107 -4.57 -14.34 -9.38
CA GLY A 107 -5.15 -13.31 -10.24
C GLY A 107 -5.12 -11.89 -9.67
N LYS A 108 -4.38 -11.66 -8.57
CA LYS A 108 -4.25 -10.34 -7.92
C LYS A 108 -2.95 -9.64 -8.31
N LEU A 109 -2.94 -8.31 -8.34
CA LEU A 109 -1.72 -7.53 -8.29
C LEU A 109 -1.13 -7.60 -6.87
N ALA A 110 0.19 -7.74 -6.75
CA ALA A 110 0.87 -7.78 -5.46
C ALA A 110 2.04 -6.79 -5.44
N PHE A 111 2.02 -5.84 -4.51
CA PHE A 111 3.05 -4.81 -4.34
C PHE A 111 3.77 -4.98 -3.00
N GLY A 112 5.10 -5.11 -3.04
CA GLY A 112 5.94 -5.29 -1.86
C GLY A 112 6.30 -3.96 -1.20
N SER A 113 6.03 -3.81 0.10
CA SER A 113 6.51 -2.66 0.87
C SER A 113 8.03 -2.77 1.08
N MET A 114 8.77 -1.71 0.73
CA MET A 114 10.23 -1.73 0.63
C MET A 114 10.93 -1.07 1.84
N ASN A 115 10.40 0.05 2.34
CA ASN A 115 10.97 0.74 3.49
C ASN A 115 9.99 0.83 4.68
N ARG A 116 10.52 0.44 5.84
CA ARG A 116 9.84 0.38 7.12
C ARG A 116 10.74 0.71 8.30
N GLY A 117 11.98 1.16 8.05
CA GLY A 117 12.95 1.51 9.08
C GLY A 117 12.52 2.72 9.93
N GLY A 118 11.73 3.61 9.35
CA GLY A 118 11.21 4.80 10.02
C GLY A 118 10.05 4.46 10.95
N LEU A 119 10.33 3.83 12.10
CA LEU A 119 9.33 3.37 13.07
C LEU A 119 8.51 4.54 13.63
N LEU A 120 7.20 4.36 13.75
CA LEU A 120 6.28 5.37 14.27
C LEU A 120 6.69 5.82 15.68
N GLY A 121 6.82 7.12 15.89
CA GLY A 121 7.16 7.76 17.17
C GLY A 121 8.65 7.69 17.54
N SER A 122 9.50 7.10 16.70
CA SER A 122 10.94 7.03 16.98
C SER A 122 11.63 8.37 16.71
N VAL A 123 12.74 8.62 17.40
CA VAL A 123 13.57 9.81 17.15
C VAL A 123 14.17 9.82 15.74
N PHE A 124 14.32 8.64 15.13
CA PHE A 124 14.85 8.43 13.79
C PHE A 124 13.75 8.16 12.76
N GLU A 125 12.50 8.56 13.03
CA GLU A 125 11.35 8.20 12.21
C GLU A 125 11.49 8.60 10.73
N LEU A 126 12.26 9.65 10.41
CA LEU A 126 12.54 10.09 9.03
C LEU A 126 13.81 9.49 8.40
N ASP A 127 14.62 8.73 9.14
CA ASP A 127 15.62 7.81 8.58
C ASP A 127 14.89 6.52 8.14
N ASP A 128 14.03 6.63 7.14
CA ASP A 128 13.10 5.58 6.73
C ASP A 128 13.77 4.55 5.83
N ARG A 129 14.70 3.79 6.43
CA ARG A 129 15.54 2.81 5.74
C ARG A 129 14.73 1.68 5.11
N PHE A 130 15.29 1.16 4.03
CA PHE A 130 14.76 0.01 3.29
C PHE A 130 15.05 -1.28 4.06
N THR A 131 14.01 -1.81 4.70
CA THR A 131 14.05 -2.97 5.59
C THR A 131 13.06 -4.06 5.19
N GLY A 132 12.29 -3.83 4.13
CA GLY A 132 11.36 -4.79 3.54
C GLY A 132 11.92 -5.39 2.26
N PHE A 133 11.08 -5.49 1.24
CA PHE A 133 11.51 -5.98 -0.07
C PHE A 133 12.52 -5.05 -0.75
N ASP A 134 13.53 -5.64 -1.40
CA ASP A 134 14.30 -4.97 -2.45
C ASP A 134 13.75 -5.31 -3.85
N ALA A 135 14.26 -4.65 -4.89
CA ALA A 135 13.81 -4.87 -6.26
C ALA A 135 14.10 -6.28 -6.79
N ALA A 136 15.17 -6.94 -6.33
CA ALA A 136 15.54 -8.28 -6.75
C ALA A 136 14.59 -9.33 -6.15
N ALA A 137 14.23 -9.17 -4.88
CA ALA A 137 13.26 -10.01 -4.19
C ALA A 137 11.86 -9.85 -4.79
N ILE A 138 11.44 -8.62 -5.14
CA ILE A 138 10.15 -8.36 -5.82
C ILE A 138 10.06 -9.14 -7.14
N ASP A 139 11.11 -9.08 -7.95
CA ASP A 139 11.22 -9.80 -9.22
C ASP A 139 11.21 -11.32 -9.04
N THR A 140 12.05 -11.83 -8.13
CA THR A 140 12.16 -13.26 -7.81
C THR A 140 10.83 -13.83 -7.29
N MET A 141 10.14 -13.08 -6.44
CA MET A 141 8.82 -13.44 -5.90
C MET A 141 7.68 -13.17 -6.89
N ARG A 142 8.00 -12.75 -8.12
CA ARG A 142 7.05 -12.47 -9.20
C ARG A 142 5.94 -11.50 -8.75
N LEU A 143 6.29 -10.51 -7.93
CA LEU A 143 5.42 -9.41 -7.54
C LEU A 143 5.30 -8.42 -8.71
N ASP A 144 4.30 -7.53 -8.64
CA ASP A 144 3.97 -6.60 -9.72
C ASP A 144 4.64 -5.22 -9.54
N GLY A 145 5.21 -4.98 -8.37
CA GLY A 145 6.00 -3.80 -8.08
C GLY A 145 6.41 -3.67 -6.62
N GLY A 146 7.16 -2.62 -6.34
CA GLY A 146 7.53 -2.20 -5.00
C GLY A 146 6.83 -0.92 -4.62
N LYS A 147 6.68 -0.70 -3.31
CA LYS A 147 6.22 0.56 -2.76
C LYS A 147 7.17 1.09 -1.71
N MET A 148 7.39 2.40 -1.74
CA MET A 148 8.15 3.13 -0.73
C MET A 148 7.37 4.32 -0.17
N LEU A 149 7.54 4.58 1.13
CA LEU A 149 7.08 5.78 1.80
C LEU A 149 8.20 6.84 1.74
N CYS A 150 7.93 7.98 1.13
CA CYS A 150 8.92 9.05 0.93
C CYS A 150 8.46 10.32 1.67
N ARG A 151 8.78 10.41 2.96
CA ARG A 151 8.49 11.60 3.77
C ARG A 151 9.63 12.59 3.70
N ILE A 152 9.29 13.86 3.50
CA ILE A 152 10.22 14.95 3.26
C ILE A 152 10.01 16.01 4.33
N ASP A 153 10.96 16.12 5.26
CA ASP A 153 11.06 17.23 6.20
C ASP A 153 12.36 18.00 5.92
N PRO A 154 12.28 19.25 5.43
CA PRO A 154 13.47 20.06 5.15
C PRO A 154 14.31 20.39 6.38
N ALA A 155 13.75 20.27 7.59
CA ALA A 155 14.46 20.52 8.84
C ALA A 155 15.15 19.26 9.39
N ASP A 156 14.94 18.09 8.78
CA ASP A 156 15.54 16.82 9.21
C ASP A 156 16.58 16.33 8.20
N HIS A 157 17.84 16.21 8.65
CA HIS A 157 18.94 15.74 7.82
C HIS A 157 18.75 14.30 7.32
N ALA A 158 17.97 13.47 8.02
CA ALA A 158 17.69 12.09 7.60
C ALA A 158 16.86 12.03 6.30
N THR A 159 16.15 13.09 5.94
CA THR A 159 15.38 13.19 4.70
C THR A 159 16.25 12.93 3.47
N VAL A 160 17.51 13.40 3.47
CA VAL A 160 18.42 13.23 2.31
C VAL A 160 18.73 11.75 2.05
N ALA A 161 19.02 10.98 3.11
CA ALA A 161 19.30 9.55 2.99
C ALA A 161 18.07 8.76 2.51
N THR A 162 16.88 9.17 2.95
CA THR A 162 15.61 8.57 2.51
C THR A 162 15.34 8.86 1.03
N LEU A 163 15.56 10.10 0.58
CA LEU A 163 15.42 10.50 -0.83
C LEU A 163 16.38 9.72 -1.74
N GLU A 164 17.65 9.59 -1.34
CA GLU A 164 18.64 8.79 -2.07
C GLU A 164 18.21 7.32 -2.15
N SER A 165 17.78 6.73 -1.04
CA SER A 165 17.33 5.34 -0.99
C SER A 165 16.10 5.10 -1.88
N CYS A 166 15.14 6.03 -1.89
CA CYS A 166 14.00 5.98 -2.81
C CYS A 166 14.44 6.11 -4.28
N ALA A 167 15.39 6.99 -4.62
CA ALA A 167 15.89 7.12 -5.99
C ALA A 167 16.60 5.83 -6.48
N HIS A 168 17.36 5.16 -5.62
CA HIS A 168 17.93 3.85 -5.91
C HIS A 168 16.86 2.79 -6.12
N ALA A 169 15.88 2.71 -5.23
CA ALA A 169 14.78 1.75 -5.34
C ALA A 169 13.95 1.92 -6.63
N VAL A 170 13.60 3.17 -6.98
CA VAL A 170 12.91 3.48 -8.26
C VAL A 170 13.77 3.04 -9.44
N THR A 171 15.06 3.35 -9.42
CA THR A 171 16.00 2.96 -10.49
C THR A 171 16.08 1.45 -10.66
N ASP A 172 16.18 0.70 -9.57
CA ASP A 172 16.34 -0.76 -9.62
C ASP A 172 15.04 -1.48 -10.02
N LEU A 173 13.88 -0.97 -9.59
CA LEU A 173 12.58 -1.45 -10.08
C LEU A 173 12.38 -1.17 -11.57
N ALA A 174 12.73 0.05 -12.02
CA ALA A 174 12.61 0.43 -13.42
C ALA A 174 13.50 -0.42 -14.33
N ARG A 175 14.72 -0.75 -13.92
CA ARG A 175 15.62 -1.68 -14.64
C ARG A 175 14.99 -3.07 -14.84
N ARG A 176 14.11 -3.47 -13.94
CA ARG A 176 13.36 -4.73 -13.97
C ARG A 176 11.97 -4.60 -14.58
N ARG A 177 11.59 -3.39 -15.04
CA ARG A 177 10.27 -3.06 -15.57
C ARG A 177 9.13 -3.35 -14.58
N LEU A 178 9.41 -3.16 -13.30
CA LEU A 178 8.47 -3.32 -12.20
C LEU A 178 7.96 -1.95 -11.75
N VAL A 179 6.69 -1.88 -11.33
CA VAL A 179 6.11 -0.62 -10.84
C VAL A 179 6.83 -0.16 -9.58
N ALA A 180 7.22 1.11 -9.53
CA ALA A 180 7.69 1.79 -8.34
C ALA A 180 6.60 2.73 -7.82
N MET A 181 5.85 2.29 -6.81
CA MET A 181 4.83 3.10 -6.18
C MET A 181 5.45 3.97 -5.09
N VAL A 182 5.55 5.27 -5.33
CA VAL A 182 6.09 6.23 -4.38
C VAL A 182 4.94 6.88 -3.62
N GLU A 183 4.97 6.83 -2.29
CA GLU A 183 4.01 7.49 -1.40
C GLU A 183 4.65 8.75 -0.80
N PRO A 184 4.59 9.91 -1.49
CA PRO A 184 5.26 11.11 -1.04
C PRO A 184 4.43 11.90 -0.03
N PHE A 185 5.09 12.43 0.98
CA PHE A 185 4.49 13.39 1.90
C PHE A 185 5.50 14.48 2.24
N TRP A 186 5.00 15.71 2.32
CA TRP A 186 5.70 16.74 3.08
C TRP A 186 5.40 16.54 4.55
N SER A 187 6.41 16.61 5.39
CA SER A 187 6.30 16.38 6.82
C SER A 187 6.78 17.59 7.60
N LEU A 188 6.12 17.80 8.74
CA LEU A 188 6.42 18.82 9.73
C LEU A 188 6.51 18.15 11.10
N ARG A 189 7.09 18.84 12.07
CA ARG A 189 7.09 18.41 13.48
C ARG A 189 6.09 19.26 14.27
N SER A 190 5.27 18.62 15.09
CA SER A 190 4.46 19.32 16.08
C SER A 190 5.34 19.87 17.21
N GLU A 191 4.76 20.69 18.08
CA GLU A 191 5.44 21.24 19.26
C GLU A 191 6.04 20.14 20.16
N SER A 192 5.38 18.98 20.25
CA SER A 192 5.87 17.80 20.96
C SER A 192 6.99 17.03 20.24
N GLY A 193 7.44 17.50 19.06
CA GLY A 193 8.45 16.85 18.23
C GLY A 193 7.92 15.71 17.35
N ALA A 194 6.64 15.34 17.46
CA ALA A 194 6.04 14.26 16.68
C ALA A 194 5.91 14.65 15.19
N VAL A 195 6.27 13.72 14.31
CA VAL A 195 6.17 13.90 12.86
C VAL A 195 4.70 13.87 12.43
N ARG A 196 4.29 14.84 11.61
CA ARG A 196 2.97 14.93 10.99
C ARG A 196 3.12 15.25 9.52
N ASN A 197 2.26 14.67 8.69
CA ASN A 197 2.21 15.02 7.28
C ASN A 197 1.39 16.30 7.11
N ASP A 198 1.89 17.24 6.32
CA ASP A 198 1.14 18.40 5.86
C ASP A 198 0.28 17.96 4.67
N LEU A 199 -1.05 18.00 4.86
CA LEU A 199 -2.05 17.59 3.87
C LEU A 199 -2.63 18.80 3.10
N SER A 200 -2.03 19.98 3.21
CA SER A 200 -2.39 21.10 2.35
C SER A 200 -2.08 20.79 0.88
N PRO A 201 -2.84 21.33 -0.08
CA PRO A 201 -2.61 21.05 -1.50
C PRO A 201 -1.20 21.46 -1.94
N ASP A 202 -0.66 22.57 -1.41
CA ASP A 202 0.70 23.03 -1.71
C ASP A 202 1.78 22.05 -1.23
N ALA A 203 1.61 21.49 -0.02
CA ALA A 203 2.52 20.50 0.53
C ALA A 203 2.52 19.22 -0.31
N VAL A 204 1.34 18.75 -0.71
CA VAL A 204 1.21 17.57 -1.59
C VAL A 204 1.83 17.82 -2.95
N ILE A 205 1.60 18.99 -3.57
CA ILE A 205 2.21 19.38 -4.86
C ILE A 205 3.74 19.41 -4.77
N ARG A 206 4.30 19.99 -3.69
CA ARG A 206 5.76 20.01 -3.46
C ARG A 206 6.31 18.60 -3.35
N ALA A 207 5.66 17.74 -2.56
CA ALA A 207 6.10 16.37 -2.37
C ALA A 207 6.06 15.57 -3.68
N ILE A 208 4.98 15.70 -4.47
CA ILE A 208 4.86 15.10 -5.81
C ILE A 208 5.98 15.58 -6.73
N SER A 209 6.22 16.89 -6.78
CA SER A 209 7.20 17.50 -7.69
C SER A 209 8.61 16.96 -7.47
N ILE A 210 8.98 16.67 -6.23
CA ILE A 210 10.26 16.05 -5.87
C ILE A 210 10.24 14.55 -6.18
N ALA A 211 9.22 13.85 -5.68
CA ALA A 211 9.15 12.39 -5.74
C ALA A 211 9.09 11.83 -7.16
N GLN A 212 8.41 12.53 -8.08
CA GLN A 212 8.29 12.09 -9.48
C GLN A 212 9.61 12.14 -10.26
N ALA A 213 10.60 12.88 -9.76
CA ALA A 213 11.93 13.01 -10.34
C ALA A 213 12.95 12.03 -9.72
N LEU A 214 12.55 11.21 -8.74
CA LEU A 214 13.45 10.23 -8.13
C LEU A 214 13.74 9.07 -9.10
N GLY A 215 15.02 8.73 -9.21
CA GLY A 215 15.51 7.65 -10.07
C GLY A 215 15.91 8.08 -11.48
N VAL A 216 16.52 7.17 -12.24
CA VAL A 216 17.06 7.46 -13.59
C VAL A 216 15.98 7.51 -14.68
N THR A 217 14.76 7.09 -14.36
CA THR A 217 13.58 7.18 -15.24
C THR A 217 12.31 7.07 -14.40
N SER A 218 11.26 7.77 -14.82
CA SER A 218 9.93 7.70 -14.20
C SER A 218 8.93 6.83 -14.97
N ALA A 219 9.39 6.09 -16.00
CA ALA A 219 8.52 5.29 -16.88
C ALA A 219 7.70 4.22 -16.15
N TYR A 220 8.15 3.78 -14.98
CA TYR A 220 7.48 2.78 -14.13
C TYR A 220 7.05 3.35 -12.77
N THR A 221 7.11 4.67 -12.59
CA THR A 221 6.78 5.32 -11.32
C THR A 221 5.28 5.61 -11.26
N TRP A 222 4.65 5.13 -10.19
CA TRP A 222 3.27 5.43 -9.83
C TRP A 222 3.28 6.22 -8.53
N LEU A 223 2.30 7.10 -8.35
CA LEU A 223 2.14 7.88 -7.13
C LEU A 223 1.05 7.27 -6.25
N LYS A 224 1.29 7.24 -4.94
CA LYS A 224 0.27 6.95 -3.92
C LYS A 224 0.10 8.19 -3.06
N ILE A 225 -1.00 8.93 -3.25
CA ILE A 225 -1.18 10.27 -2.67
C ILE A 225 -2.48 10.38 -1.87
N PRO A 226 -2.55 11.27 -0.86
CA PRO A 226 -3.80 11.52 -0.14
C PRO A 226 -4.82 12.20 -1.04
N ALA A 227 -6.09 11.88 -0.86
CA ALA A 227 -7.17 12.72 -1.33
C ALA A 227 -7.27 13.95 -0.40
N VAL A 228 -7.00 15.13 -0.93
CA VAL A 228 -6.98 16.40 -0.19
C VAL A 228 -7.89 17.43 -0.86
N ALA A 229 -7.93 18.67 -0.35
CA ALA A 229 -8.63 19.74 -1.07
C ALA A 229 -7.95 20.03 -2.43
N GLU A 230 -8.68 20.64 -3.37
CA GLU A 230 -8.15 21.10 -4.66
C GLU A 230 -7.41 20.02 -5.47
N MET A 231 -7.95 18.79 -5.49
CA MET A 231 -7.31 17.66 -6.18
C MET A 231 -7.09 17.91 -7.67
N GLU A 232 -7.89 18.74 -8.32
CA GLU A 232 -7.67 19.21 -9.69
C GLU A 232 -6.30 19.90 -9.83
N ARG A 233 -5.96 20.77 -8.86
CA ARG A 233 -4.67 21.48 -8.80
C ARG A 233 -3.53 20.52 -8.47
N VAL A 234 -3.77 19.59 -7.54
CA VAL A 234 -2.79 18.57 -7.15
C VAL A 234 -2.44 17.65 -8.34
N MET A 235 -3.45 17.15 -9.04
CA MET A 235 -3.26 16.27 -10.19
C MET A 235 -2.65 16.99 -11.39
N ALA A 236 -2.83 18.31 -11.52
CA ALA A 236 -2.14 19.09 -12.54
C ALA A 236 -0.61 19.17 -12.34
N ALA A 237 -0.08 18.80 -11.18
CA ALA A 237 1.36 18.82 -10.89
C ALA A 237 2.13 17.62 -11.50
N THR A 238 1.43 16.63 -12.05
CA THR A 238 2.05 15.39 -12.53
C THR A 238 1.33 14.81 -13.74
N THR A 239 2.07 14.07 -14.55
CA THR A 239 1.53 13.20 -15.60
C THR A 239 1.63 11.72 -15.22
N LEU A 240 2.16 11.40 -14.04
CA LEU A 240 2.29 10.03 -13.57
C LEU A 240 0.92 9.48 -13.12
N PRO A 241 0.69 8.17 -13.28
CA PRO A 241 -0.51 7.54 -12.72
C PRO A 241 -0.52 7.64 -11.20
N ALA A 242 -1.66 8.03 -10.63
CA ALA A 242 -1.83 8.18 -9.19
C ALA A 242 -2.92 7.24 -8.64
N LEU A 243 -2.67 6.66 -7.48
CA LEU A 243 -3.64 5.93 -6.67
C LEU A 243 -3.87 6.68 -5.37
N LEU A 244 -5.14 6.82 -4.99
CA LEU A 244 -5.51 7.57 -3.78
C LEU A 244 -5.43 6.67 -2.55
N LEU A 245 -4.83 7.18 -1.48
CA LEU A 245 -4.78 6.50 -0.18
C LEU A 245 -5.88 6.99 0.74
N GLY A 246 -6.37 6.08 1.59
CA GLY A 246 -7.52 6.35 2.45
C GLY A 246 -7.24 6.66 3.91
N GLY A 247 -5.96 6.69 4.35
CA GLY A 247 -5.61 7.06 5.73
C GLY A 247 -6.37 6.28 6.82
N ASP A 248 -6.67 6.98 7.91
CA ASP A 248 -7.59 6.57 8.98
C ASP A 248 -8.47 7.78 9.31
N PRO A 249 -9.47 8.07 8.48
CA PRO A 249 -10.22 9.31 8.55
C PRO A 249 -11.19 9.26 9.74
N PRO A 250 -11.42 10.40 10.42
CA PRO A 250 -12.40 10.46 11.51
C PRO A 250 -13.83 10.31 11.00
N ASP A 251 -14.10 10.76 9.76
CA ASP A 251 -15.37 10.64 9.06
C ASP A 251 -15.16 9.83 7.78
N ILE A 252 -15.72 8.62 7.76
CA ILE A 252 -15.57 7.70 6.64
C ILE A 252 -16.43 8.15 5.44
N ASP A 253 -17.61 8.69 5.67
CA ASP A 253 -18.52 9.10 4.60
C ASP A 253 -17.94 10.30 3.84
N ALA A 254 -17.36 11.26 4.56
CA ALA A 254 -16.61 12.35 3.96
C ALA A 254 -15.42 11.86 3.13
N ALA A 255 -14.68 10.85 3.64
CA ALA A 255 -13.56 10.27 2.89
C ALA A 255 -14.01 9.57 1.60
N PHE A 256 -15.14 8.85 1.63
CA PHE A 256 -15.73 8.26 0.43
C PHE A 256 -16.16 9.32 -0.59
N ALA A 257 -16.75 10.43 -0.14
CA ALA A 257 -17.14 11.54 -1.02
C ALA A 257 -15.93 12.22 -1.66
N ASP A 258 -14.83 12.38 -0.92
CA ASP A 258 -13.58 12.92 -1.47
C ASP A 258 -12.92 11.95 -2.46
N TRP A 259 -12.97 10.63 -2.18
CA TRP A 259 -12.51 9.62 -3.14
C TRP A 259 -13.35 9.62 -4.42
N ASP A 260 -14.67 9.74 -4.35
CA ASP A 260 -15.54 9.78 -5.54
C ASP A 260 -15.13 10.94 -6.47
N ARG A 261 -15.01 12.13 -5.90
CA ARG A 261 -14.65 13.34 -6.63
C ARG A 261 -13.26 13.21 -7.26
N ALA A 262 -12.28 12.80 -6.47
CA ALA A 262 -10.90 12.70 -6.91
C ALA A 262 -10.69 11.56 -7.92
N LEU A 263 -11.42 10.44 -7.81
CA LEU A 263 -11.37 9.37 -8.80
C LEU A 263 -11.71 9.92 -10.18
N ARG A 264 -12.69 10.81 -10.34
CA ARG A 264 -13.09 11.32 -11.66
C ARG A 264 -12.01 12.14 -12.39
N LEU A 265 -10.90 12.49 -11.72
CA LEU A 265 -9.83 13.30 -12.30
C LEU A 265 -8.91 12.52 -13.26
N PRO A 266 -8.38 13.18 -14.31
CA PRO A 266 -7.34 12.62 -15.16
C PRO A 266 -6.10 12.18 -14.37
N GLY A 267 -5.47 11.09 -14.80
CA GLY A 267 -4.28 10.54 -14.14
C GLY A 267 -4.55 9.72 -12.87
N VAL A 268 -5.73 9.87 -12.25
CA VAL A 268 -6.13 9.02 -11.11
C VAL A 268 -6.58 7.65 -11.61
N ARG A 269 -5.91 6.61 -11.15
CA ARG A 269 -6.06 5.22 -11.59
C ARG A 269 -6.71 4.32 -10.56
N GLY A 270 -7.23 4.84 -9.45
CA GLY A 270 -7.89 4.03 -8.43
C GLY A 270 -7.49 4.33 -7.00
N LEU A 271 -7.67 3.35 -6.13
CA LEU A 271 -7.52 3.44 -4.68
C LEU A 271 -6.51 2.41 -4.15
N VAL A 272 -5.73 2.81 -3.12
CA VAL A 272 -4.87 1.93 -2.31
C VAL A 272 -5.17 2.21 -0.83
N VAL A 273 -6.10 1.44 -0.25
CA VAL A 273 -6.66 1.74 1.08
C VAL A 273 -6.45 0.56 2.03
N GLY A 274 -6.09 0.87 3.27
CA GLY A 274 -5.82 -0.13 4.30
C GLY A 274 -6.79 -0.04 5.47
N ARG A 275 -6.39 0.70 6.50
CA ARG A 275 -7.04 0.78 7.82
C ARG A 275 -8.55 1.00 7.72
N ALA A 276 -9.00 1.98 6.93
CA ALA A 276 -10.42 2.30 6.78
C ALA A 276 -11.29 1.12 6.29
N LEU A 277 -10.77 0.28 5.39
CA LEU A 277 -11.51 -0.87 4.83
C LEU A 277 -11.31 -2.16 5.63
N LEU A 278 -10.12 -2.36 6.22
CA LEU A 278 -9.82 -3.57 6.98
C LEU A 278 -10.39 -3.52 8.39
N TYR A 279 -10.57 -2.33 8.97
CA TYR A 279 -11.05 -2.14 10.33
C TYR A 279 -12.18 -1.10 10.35
N PRO A 280 -13.30 -1.31 9.62
CA PRO A 280 -14.43 -0.40 9.60
C PRO A 280 -15.12 -0.33 10.99
N PRO A 281 -15.94 0.70 11.27
CA PRO A 281 -16.48 0.92 12.62
C PRO A 281 -17.38 -0.22 13.11
N ASP A 282 -18.09 -0.86 12.20
CA ASP A 282 -18.97 -2.01 12.42
C ASP A 282 -18.25 -3.36 12.29
N ASP A 283 -16.94 -3.35 12.02
CA ASP A 283 -16.10 -4.52 11.72
C ASP A 283 -16.58 -5.37 10.51
N ASP A 284 -17.48 -4.84 9.66
CA ASP A 284 -17.89 -5.46 8.41
C ASP A 284 -16.97 -5.10 7.24
N VAL A 285 -15.85 -5.82 7.16
CA VAL A 285 -14.85 -5.67 6.08
C VAL A 285 -15.46 -5.90 4.70
N ALA A 286 -16.41 -6.82 4.55
CA ALA A 286 -16.98 -7.13 3.25
C ALA A 286 -17.78 -5.93 2.71
N SER A 287 -18.67 -5.38 3.53
CA SER A 287 -19.48 -4.21 3.16
C SER A 287 -18.62 -2.98 2.88
N ALA A 288 -17.61 -2.71 3.72
CA ALA A 288 -16.70 -1.58 3.50
C ALA A 288 -15.93 -1.69 2.17
N VAL A 289 -15.41 -2.89 1.86
CA VAL A 289 -14.68 -3.14 0.61
C VAL A 289 -15.61 -3.10 -0.60
N ASP A 290 -16.83 -3.64 -0.49
CA ASP A 290 -17.81 -3.61 -1.57
C ASP A 290 -18.25 -2.18 -1.91
N GLY A 291 -18.39 -1.31 -0.91
CA GLY A 291 -18.63 0.12 -1.11
C GLY A 291 -17.50 0.80 -1.88
N ALA A 292 -16.24 0.55 -1.49
CA ALA A 292 -15.08 1.10 -2.20
C ALA A 292 -14.97 0.54 -3.63
N ALA A 293 -15.30 -0.73 -3.83
CA ALA A 293 -15.32 -1.36 -5.14
C ALA A 293 -16.43 -0.79 -6.03
N ALA A 294 -17.62 -0.52 -5.47
CA ALA A 294 -18.71 0.15 -6.18
C ALA A 294 -18.28 1.53 -6.65
N LEU A 295 -17.65 2.31 -5.77
CA LEU A 295 -17.11 3.63 -6.09
C LEU A 295 -16.12 3.59 -7.26
N VAL A 296 -15.15 2.67 -7.22
CA VAL A 296 -14.17 2.50 -8.31
C VAL A 296 -14.84 2.06 -9.62
N ARG A 297 -15.93 1.28 -9.56
CA ARG A 297 -16.71 0.86 -10.74
C ARG A 297 -17.58 1.96 -11.32
N GLU A 298 -18.24 2.77 -10.51
CA GLU A 298 -19.17 3.81 -10.98
C GLU A 298 -18.47 4.90 -11.79
N VAL A 299 -17.20 5.20 -11.48
CA VAL A 299 -16.38 6.13 -12.28
C VAL A 299 -15.92 5.51 -13.61
N ARG A 300 -16.21 4.22 -13.88
CA ARG A 300 -15.96 3.56 -15.18
C ARG A 300 -17.11 3.73 -16.18
N ALA A 301 -18.28 4.22 -15.73
CA ALA A 301 -19.44 4.51 -16.57
C ALA A 301 -19.44 5.98 -17.02
#